data_AF-A0A924CG41-F1
#
_entry.id   AF-A0A924CG41-F1
#
_cell.length_a   1.000
_cell.length_b   1.000
_cell.length_c   1.000
_cell.angle_alpha   90.00
_cell.angle_beta   90.00
_cell.angle_gamma   90.00
#
_symmetry.space_group_name_H-M   'P 1'
#
loop_
_entity.id
_entity.type
_entity.pdbx_description
1 polymer ?
#
loop_
_entity_poly.entity_id
_entity_poly.type
_entity_poly.pdbx_seq_one_letter_code
_entity_poly.pdbx_strand_id
1 'polypeptide(L)'
;GNSSRQKIGKEFTNVFLLTNTSEGYKYQISASVTKKLDNNYNLTAAYTYGISKDISNGVRNSPQANWEFNQTILPNNPNLAYSNSDIRHRILIVVQKQFDWKKIGNTVLSFVYNMQSGSPYSYVYIGDINRDGSPNNDLIYVPTSLADANLTDIKDRNGNVVLTASQQWDNLSVYIQNDKYLKKRIGKYADRNGARTPWNNQLDMKIIHTIPLKNKSRNIQVSFEAFNLSNLISKNWGRQYFVPNLLNANYQLLTLTGISNSTKPNLNFNKPVTVPWQVDPISSRFQGQLTVRYNF
;
A
#
# COMPACT_ATOMS: atom_id res chain seq x y z
N GLY A 1 19.12 -21.28 4.99
CA GLY A 1 20.57 -21.44 4.70
C GLY A 1 21.27 -21.93 5.96
N ASN A 2 22.38 -22.66 5.82
CA ASN A 2 23.15 -23.35 6.87
C ASN A 2 23.15 -22.71 8.28
N SER A 3 22.40 -23.30 9.22
CA SER A 3 22.58 -23.11 10.66
C SER A 3 22.47 -24.46 11.37
N SER A 4 23.58 -25.21 11.40
CA SER A 4 23.75 -26.40 12.27
C SER A 4 23.64 -26.09 13.79
N ARG A 5 23.30 -24.85 14.17
CA ARG A 5 23.05 -24.40 15.55
C ARG A 5 21.58 -24.21 15.91
N GLN A 6 20.61 -24.54 15.03
CA GLN A 6 19.18 -24.34 15.32
C GLN A 6 18.31 -25.61 15.28
N LYS A 7 18.85 -26.75 14.89
CA LYS A 7 18.07 -27.99 14.86
C LYS A 7 18.16 -28.73 16.20
N ILE A 8 17.08 -28.68 16.97
CA ILE A 8 16.90 -29.51 18.17
C ILE A 8 16.73 -30.99 17.76
N GLY A 9 16.12 -31.24 16.59
CA GLY A 9 16.00 -32.57 15.96
C GLY A 9 16.46 -32.54 14.51
N LYS A 10 17.23 -33.55 14.07
CA LYS A 10 17.77 -33.60 12.69
C LYS A 10 16.72 -34.08 11.68
N GLU A 11 15.73 -34.81 12.16
CA GLU A 11 14.63 -35.43 11.46
C GLU A 11 13.55 -34.45 10.98
N PHE A 12 13.50 -33.24 11.54
CA PHE A 12 12.57 -32.19 11.12
C PHE A 12 13.30 -31.07 10.36
N THR A 13 12.65 -30.53 9.32
CA THR A 13 13.13 -29.32 8.64
C THR A 13 12.80 -28.08 9.47
N ASN A 14 11.52 -27.91 9.82
CA ASN A 14 10.99 -26.86 10.70
C ASN A 14 9.81 -27.45 11.51
N VAL A 15 9.58 -26.97 12.74
CA VAL A 15 8.42 -27.34 13.57
C VAL A 15 7.69 -26.05 13.95
N PHE A 16 6.42 -25.93 13.57
CA PHE A 16 5.61 -24.75 13.83
C PHE A 16 4.55 -25.07 14.89
N LEU A 17 4.53 -24.31 15.98
CA LEU A 17 3.44 -24.32 16.96
C LEU A 17 2.46 -23.20 16.61
N LEU A 18 1.20 -23.56 16.40
CA LEU A 18 0.13 -22.59 16.16
C LEU A 18 -0.69 -22.45 17.42
N THR A 19 -0.89 -21.21 17.87
CA THR A 19 -1.71 -20.87 19.02
C THR A 19 -2.71 -19.80 18.64
N ASN A 20 -3.84 -19.76 19.36
CA ASN A 20 -4.79 -18.67 19.23
C ASN A 20 -4.28 -17.42 19.97
N THR A 21 -4.69 -16.25 19.50
CA THR A 21 -4.46 -14.97 20.19
C THR A 21 -5.73 -14.12 20.12
N SER A 22 -5.96 -13.31 21.14
CA SER A 22 -7.01 -12.29 21.16
C SER A 22 -6.48 -10.90 20.79
N GLU A 23 -5.19 -10.77 20.46
CA GLU A 23 -4.60 -9.53 20.00
C GLU A 23 -4.89 -9.28 18.51
N GLY A 24 -4.97 -8.00 18.15
CA GLY A 24 -5.48 -7.59 16.86
C GLY A 24 -6.83 -6.92 16.99
N TYR A 25 -7.06 -5.88 16.20
CA TYR A 25 -8.34 -5.20 16.17
C TYR A 25 -8.49 -4.43 14.86
N LYS A 26 -9.73 -4.18 14.49
CA LYS A 26 -10.08 -3.29 13.39
C LYS A 26 -11.25 -2.42 13.79
N TYR A 27 -11.15 -1.12 13.56
CA TYR A 27 -12.27 -0.20 13.66
C TYR A 27 -12.29 0.77 12.50
N GLN A 28 -13.49 1.24 12.16
CA GLN A 28 -13.71 2.29 11.17
C GLN A 28 -14.79 3.22 11.68
N ILE A 29 -14.56 4.52 11.56
CA ILE A 29 -15.50 5.59 11.92
C ILE A 29 -15.75 6.37 10.64
N SER A 30 -17.02 6.52 10.29
CA SER A 30 -17.45 7.23 9.08
C SER A 30 -18.45 8.32 9.43
N ALA A 31 -18.27 9.48 8.80
CA ALA A 31 -19.24 10.57 8.82
C ALA A 31 -19.61 10.92 7.38
N SER A 32 -20.90 11.12 7.12
CA SER A 32 -21.39 11.49 5.80
C SER A 32 -22.45 12.57 5.90
N VAL A 33 -22.41 13.51 4.96
CA VAL A 33 -23.43 14.54 4.78
C VAL A 33 -23.99 14.40 3.38
N THR A 34 -25.32 14.33 3.30
CA THR A 34 -26.06 14.34 2.05
C THR A 34 -26.98 15.54 2.03
N LYS A 35 -26.88 16.34 0.97
CA LYS A 35 -27.75 17.50 0.76
C LYS A 35 -28.39 17.42 -0.61
N LYS A 36 -29.72 17.49 -0.63
CA LYS A 36 -30.49 17.83 -1.82
C LYS A 36 -30.54 19.35 -1.90
N LEU A 37 -30.02 19.89 -2.98
CA LEU A 37 -29.98 21.32 -3.26
C LEU A 37 -31.08 21.66 -4.27
N ASP A 38 -31.47 22.93 -4.31
CA ASP A 38 -32.42 23.43 -5.29
C ASP A 38 -31.91 23.17 -6.71
N ASN A 39 -32.84 23.22 -7.67
CA ASN A 39 -32.58 22.85 -9.07
C ASN A 39 -32.07 21.40 -9.23
N ASN A 40 -32.58 20.42 -8.49
CA ASN A 40 -32.26 19.00 -8.70
C ASN A 40 -30.76 18.65 -8.62
N TYR A 41 -30.03 19.29 -7.73
CA TYR A 41 -28.64 18.93 -7.40
C TYR A 41 -28.62 18.02 -6.16
N ASN A 42 -27.84 16.95 -6.20
CA ASN A 42 -27.58 16.10 -5.04
C ASN A 42 -26.08 16.05 -4.78
N LEU A 43 -25.69 16.38 -3.55
CA LEU A 43 -24.31 16.29 -3.08
C LEU A 43 -24.27 15.30 -1.92
N THR A 44 -23.34 14.35 -1.99
CA THR A 44 -22.93 13.53 -0.86
C THR A 44 -21.44 13.67 -0.67
N ALA A 45 -21.01 13.91 0.56
CA ALA A 45 -19.61 13.86 0.95
C ALA A 45 -19.48 12.97 2.18
N ALA A 46 -18.53 12.04 2.15
CA ALA A 46 -18.26 11.14 3.26
C ALA A 46 -16.76 11.06 3.52
N TYR A 47 -16.41 10.93 4.79
CA TYR A 47 -15.05 10.66 5.24
C TYR A 47 -15.06 9.46 6.17
N THR A 48 -14.11 8.56 5.96
CA THR A 48 -13.90 7.36 6.75
C THR A 48 -12.47 7.35 7.27
N TYR A 49 -12.33 7.19 8.58
CA TYR A 49 -11.06 6.91 9.24
C TYR A 49 -11.07 5.48 9.78
N GLY A 50 -10.02 4.72 9.53
CA GLY A 50 -9.92 3.33 9.99
C GLY A 50 -8.54 3.00 10.54
N ILE A 51 -8.49 2.05 11.48
CA ILE A 51 -7.24 1.40 11.87
C ILE A 51 -7.48 -0.10 11.90
N SER A 52 -6.56 -0.86 11.29
CA SER A 52 -6.49 -2.32 11.38
C SER A 52 -5.10 -2.76 11.84
N LYS A 53 -5.05 -3.56 12.90
CA LYS A 53 -3.83 -4.18 13.43
C LYS A 53 -4.01 -5.67 13.64
N ASP A 54 -2.94 -6.43 13.43
CA ASP A 54 -2.86 -7.87 13.65
C ASP A 54 -1.48 -8.27 14.21
N ILE A 55 -1.32 -9.49 14.71
CA ILE A 55 -0.02 -10.05 15.08
C ILE A 55 0.65 -10.72 13.86
N SER A 56 -0.16 -11.32 12.99
CA SER A 56 0.28 -11.96 11.76
C SER A 56 -0.70 -11.63 10.63
N ASN A 57 -0.18 -11.31 9.45
CA ASN A 57 -0.97 -10.85 8.31
C ASN A 57 -1.80 -11.96 7.63
N GLY A 58 -1.54 -13.25 7.91
CA GLY A 58 -2.35 -14.38 7.41
C GLY A 58 -2.49 -14.49 5.89
N VAL A 59 -1.59 -13.87 5.11
CA VAL A 59 -1.70 -13.75 3.65
C VAL A 59 -1.23 -14.97 2.86
N ARG A 60 -0.87 -16.06 3.54
CA ARG A 60 -0.38 -17.31 2.93
C ARG A 60 -1.17 -18.50 3.48
N ASN A 61 -1.15 -19.61 2.77
CA ASN A 61 -1.95 -20.80 3.12
C ASN A 61 -1.17 -21.83 3.95
N SER A 62 0.15 -21.69 4.13
CA SER A 62 0.96 -22.59 4.95
C SER A 62 1.44 -21.90 6.24
N PRO A 63 1.54 -22.63 7.37
CA PRO A 63 2.09 -22.08 8.61
C PRO A 63 3.50 -21.51 8.42
N GLN A 64 4.35 -22.24 7.69
CA GLN A 64 5.70 -21.81 7.35
C GLN A 64 5.70 -20.45 6.66
N ALA A 65 4.93 -20.29 5.58
CA ALA A 65 4.94 -19.03 4.84
C ALA A 65 4.34 -17.88 5.66
N ASN A 66 3.31 -18.13 6.48
CA ASN A 66 2.80 -17.08 7.37
C ASN A 66 3.82 -16.64 8.41
N TRP A 67 4.72 -17.51 8.86
CA TRP A 67 5.79 -17.17 9.78
C TRP A 67 6.93 -16.44 9.05
N GLU A 68 7.42 -17.00 7.93
CA GLU A 68 8.55 -16.46 7.15
C GLU A 68 8.24 -15.11 6.47
N PHE A 69 6.97 -14.83 6.18
CA PHE A 69 6.54 -13.56 5.58
C PHE A 69 5.87 -12.61 6.58
N ASN A 70 5.93 -12.89 7.88
CA ASN A 70 5.48 -11.94 8.90
C ASN A 70 6.62 -11.02 9.31
N GLN A 71 6.53 -9.74 8.96
CA GLN A 71 7.62 -8.81 9.25
C GLN A 71 7.68 -8.49 10.74
N THR A 72 8.82 -8.72 11.36
CA THR A 72 8.98 -8.55 12.80
C THR A 72 10.46 -8.46 13.16
N ILE A 73 10.73 -7.93 14.36
CA ILE A 73 12.06 -7.92 14.97
C ILE A 73 12.29 -9.24 15.74
N LEU A 74 11.21 -9.78 16.31
CA LEU A 74 11.22 -11.02 17.09
C LEU A 74 10.23 -12.00 16.44
N PRO A 75 10.71 -13.06 15.77
CA PRO A 75 9.87 -13.94 14.95
C PRO A 75 8.91 -14.81 15.76
N ASN A 76 9.34 -15.26 16.94
CA ASN A 76 8.55 -16.10 17.83
C ASN A 76 7.68 -15.29 18.82
N ASN A 77 7.83 -13.97 18.84
CA ASN A 77 6.99 -13.06 19.63
C ASN A 77 6.72 -11.76 18.87
N PRO A 78 5.99 -11.83 17.74
CA PRO A 78 5.73 -10.65 16.93
C PRO A 78 4.80 -9.68 17.65
N ASN A 79 5.18 -8.40 17.64
CA ASN A 79 4.37 -7.33 18.23
C ASN A 79 3.12 -7.04 17.37
N LEU A 80 2.09 -6.53 18.03
CA LEU A 80 0.91 -5.97 17.36
C LEU A 80 1.31 -4.83 16.41
N ALA A 81 1.04 -4.99 15.11
CA ALA A 81 1.42 -4.03 14.08
C ALA A 81 0.29 -3.81 13.06
N TYR A 82 0.49 -2.88 12.12
CA TYR A 82 -0.54 -2.57 11.13
C TYR A 82 -0.78 -3.76 10.19
N SER A 83 -2.04 -3.94 9.81
CA SER A 83 -2.46 -4.95 8.85
C SER A 83 -2.23 -4.48 7.41
N ASN A 84 -2.04 -5.42 6.48
CA ASN A 84 -2.08 -5.14 5.05
C ASN A 84 -3.39 -4.48 4.59
N SER A 85 -4.48 -4.76 5.32
CA SER A 85 -5.83 -4.25 5.01
C SER A 85 -6.17 -2.94 5.74
N ASP A 86 -5.15 -2.23 6.26
CA ASP A 86 -5.32 -0.98 6.97
C ASP A 86 -5.65 0.19 6.03
N ILE A 87 -6.95 0.43 5.82
CA ILE A 87 -7.45 1.61 5.11
C ILE A 87 -7.57 2.76 6.10
N ARG A 88 -6.57 3.67 6.10
CA ARG A 88 -6.45 4.72 7.10
C ARG A 88 -7.43 5.88 6.87
N HIS A 89 -7.50 6.35 5.63
CA HIS A 89 -8.32 7.48 5.23
C HIS A 89 -9.02 7.18 3.92
N ARG A 90 -10.31 7.50 3.83
CA ARG A 90 -11.05 7.51 2.57
C ARG A 90 -12.01 8.69 2.54
N ILE A 91 -12.02 9.42 1.44
CA ILE A 91 -12.96 10.50 1.14
C ILE A 91 -13.75 10.06 -0.08
N LEU A 92 -15.07 10.14 0.00
CA LEU A 92 -15.98 9.86 -1.09
C LEU A 92 -16.86 11.07 -1.33
N ILE A 93 -16.82 11.64 -2.53
CA ILE A 93 -17.68 12.74 -2.95
C ILE A 93 -18.52 12.27 -4.14
N VAL A 94 -19.83 12.45 -4.04
CA VAL A 94 -20.78 12.16 -5.11
C VAL A 94 -21.55 13.42 -5.42
N VAL A 95 -21.47 13.88 -6.67
CA VAL A 95 -22.22 15.03 -7.18
C VAL A 95 -23.13 14.54 -8.28
N GLN A 96 -24.43 14.82 -8.17
CA GLN A 96 -25.39 14.49 -9.22
C GLN A 96 -26.23 15.71 -9.55
N LYS A 97 -26.60 15.83 -10.81
CA LYS A 97 -27.46 16.87 -11.33
C LYS A 97 -28.42 16.29 -12.35
N GLN A 98 -29.70 16.54 -12.15
CA GLN A 98 -30.74 16.23 -13.13
C GLN A 98 -31.16 17.49 -13.89
N PHE A 99 -31.29 17.32 -15.20
CA PHE A 99 -31.84 18.30 -16.13
C PHE A 99 -33.13 17.73 -16.71
N ASP A 100 -34.23 18.45 -16.55
CA ASP A 100 -35.53 18.05 -17.07
C ASP A 100 -35.84 18.84 -18.34
N TRP A 101 -35.89 18.14 -19.47
CA TRP A 101 -36.14 18.71 -20.77
C TRP A 101 -37.58 18.41 -21.19
N LYS A 102 -38.42 19.46 -21.19
CA LYS A 102 -39.87 19.35 -21.40
C LYS A 102 -40.30 18.46 -22.59
N LYS A 103 -39.51 18.40 -23.66
CA LYS A 103 -39.84 17.66 -24.90
C LYS A 103 -39.01 16.40 -25.15
N ILE A 104 -37.84 16.28 -24.54
CA ILE A 104 -36.87 15.23 -24.88
C ILE A 104 -36.48 14.34 -23.68
N GLY A 105 -37.16 14.49 -22.54
CA GLY A 105 -36.98 13.62 -21.36
C GLY A 105 -36.05 14.22 -20.32
N ASN A 106 -35.25 13.42 -19.62
CA ASN A 106 -34.35 13.92 -18.59
C ASN A 106 -32.91 13.44 -18.77
N THR A 107 -31.96 14.27 -18.37
CA THR A 107 -30.53 13.93 -18.32
C THR A 107 -30.07 13.95 -16.88
N VAL A 108 -29.41 12.88 -16.43
CA VAL A 108 -28.74 12.81 -15.14
C VAL A 108 -27.24 12.76 -15.38
N LEU A 109 -26.51 13.72 -14.82
CA LEU A 109 -25.05 13.75 -14.79
C LEU A 109 -24.59 13.46 -13.37
N SER A 110 -23.71 12.48 -13.21
CA SER A 110 -23.18 12.03 -11.93
C SER A 110 -21.66 11.97 -11.97
N PHE A 111 -21.02 12.44 -10.91
CA PHE A 111 -19.59 12.32 -10.66
C PHE A 111 -19.38 11.61 -9.33
N VAL A 112 -18.44 10.67 -9.29
CA VAL A 112 -17.99 10.00 -8.07
C VAL A 112 -16.49 10.20 -7.95
N TYR A 113 -16.05 10.87 -6.89
CA TYR A 113 -14.64 11.07 -6.59
C TYR A 113 -14.27 10.29 -5.34
N ASN A 114 -13.41 9.30 -5.50
CA ASN A 114 -12.85 8.48 -4.42
C ASN A 114 -11.39 8.84 -4.22
N MET A 115 -11.05 9.30 -3.00
CA MET A 115 -9.67 9.52 -2.57
C MET A 115 -9.38 8.59 -1.41
N GLN A 116 -8.33 7.80 -1.51
CA GLN A 116 -7.99 6.80 -0.50
C GLN A 116 -6.51 6.87 -0.15
N SER A 117 -6.21 6.78 1.15
CA SER A 117 -4.84 6.63 1.63
C SER A 117 -4.18 5.43 0.96
N GLY A 118 -2.93 5.60 0.54
CA GLY A 118 -2.18 4.55 -0.14
C GLY A 118 -2.01 3.27 0.66
N SER A 119 -1.71 2.18 -0.04
CA SER A 119 -1.53 0.86 0.54
C SER A 119 -0.36 0.84 1.53
N PRO A 120 -0.49 0.14 2.66
CA PRO A 120 0.60 0.02 3.61
C PRO A 120 1.72 -0.89 3.06
N TYR A 121 2.95 -0.64 3.51
CA TYR A 121 4.12 -1.49 3.23
C TYR A 121 5.17 -1.39 4.34
N SER A 122 6.10 -2.33 4.34
CA SER A 122 7.16 -2.44 5.36
C SER A 122 8.53 -2.19 4.76
N TYR A 123 9.39 -1.48 5.49
CA TYR A 123 10.81 -1.39 5.17
C TYR A 123 11.57 -2.53 5.86
N VAL A 124 12.24 -3.36 5.08
CA VAL A 124 12.96 -4.54 5.57
C VAL A 124 14.42 -4.58 5.10
N TYR A 125 15.22 -5.35 5.80
CA TYR A 125 16.56 -5.71 5.35
C TYR A 125 16.50 -6.70 4.17
N ILE A 126 17.57 -6.72 3.38
CA ILE A 126 17.94 -7.83 2.51
C ILE A 126 18.92 -8.67 3.31
N GLY A 127 18.51 -9.89 3.67
CA GLY A 127 19.27 -10.79 4.53
C GLY A 127 18.56 -11.05 5.85
N ASP A 128 19.12 -12.00 6.59
CA ASP A 128 18.55 -12.56 7.81
C ASP A 128 19.32 -12.02 9.03
N ILE A 129 18.89 -10.86 9.53
CA ILE A 129 19.49 -10.16 10.68
C ILE A 129 19.08 -10.84 11.98
N ASN A 130 17.81 -11.22 12.12
CA ASN A 130 17.29 -11.85 13.33
C ASN A 130 17.67 -13.35 13.42
N ARG A 131 18.23 -13.92 12.34
CA ARG A 131 18.69 -15.31 12.20
C ARG A 131 17.57 -16.33 12.34
N ASP A 132 16.39 -16.02 11.85
CA ASP A 132 15.22 -16.88 11.88
C ASP A 132 15.14 -17.81 10.65
N GLY A 133 16.03 -17.64 9.68
CA GLY A 133 16.05 -18.40 8.43
C GLY A 133 15.27 -17.75 7.29
N SER A 134 14.65 -16.59 7.52
CA SER A 134 13.82 -15.83 6.57
C SER A 134 14.53 -14.52 6.18
N PRO A 135 15.18 -14.46 5.01
CA PRO A 135 16.08 -13.34 4.70
C PRO A 135 15.39 -12.02 4.32
N ASN A 136 14.06 -11.91 4.43
CA ASN A 136 13.31 -10.79 3.84
C ASN A 136 12.12 -10.31 4.67
N ASN A 137 12.04 -10.63 5.97
CA ASN A 137 10.98 -10.20 6.89
C ASN A 137 11.49 -9.27 8.01
N ASP A 138 12.79 -9.04 8.11
CA ASP A 138 13.39 -8.25 9.18
C ASP A 138 13.18 -6.75 9.00
N LEU A 139 12.46 -6.12 9.92
CA LEU A 139 12.21 -4.68 9.90
C LEU A 139 13.51 -3.88 10.09
N ILE A 140 13.72 -2.85 9.27
CA ILE A 140 14.95 -2.05 9.38
C ILE A 140 15.01 -1.25 10.67
N TYR A 141 16.19 -1.12 11.27
CA TYR A 141 16.48 -0.01 12.17
C TYR A 141 16.86 1.23 11.35
N VAL A 142 16.28 2.39 11.67
CA VAL A 142 16.58 3.65 10.98
C VAL A 142 17.71 4.37 11.73
N PRO A 143 18.93 4.39 11.19
CA PRO A 143 20.11 4.89 11.89
C PRO A 143 20.07 6.40 12.15
N THR A 144 20.70 6.81 13.24
CA THR A 144 20.83 8.21 13.69
C THR A 144 22.09 8.90 13.15
N SER A 145 23.12 8.13 12.82
CA SER A 145 24.44 8.63 12.38
C SER A 145 25.18 7.58 11.55
N LEU A 146 26.28 7.97 10.89
CA LEU A 146 27.18 7.04 10.20
C LEU A 146 27.68 5.92 11.13
N ALA A 147 28.05 6.27 12.37
CA ALA A 147 28.52 5.30 13.37
C ALA A 147 27.45 4.29 13.78
N ASP A 148 26.18 4.72 13.78
CA ASP A 148 25.02 3.89 14.11
C ASP A 148 24.59 3.00 12.93
N ALA A 149 24.83 3.44 11.69
CA ALA A 149 24.42 2.74 10.48
C ALA A 149 25.22 1.45 10.20
N ASN A 150 26.41 1.29 10.78
CA ASN A 150 27.31 0.14 10.56
C ASN A 150 27.51 -0.19 9.06
N LEU A 151 27.66 0.86 8.24
CA LEU A 151 27.86 0.71 6.80
C LEU A 151 29.28 0.26 6.49
N THR A 152 29.42 -0.65 5.53
CA THR A 152 30.71 -1.12 5.00
C THR A 152 30.91 -0.67 3.56
N ASP A 153 32.16 -0.48 3.13
CA ASP A 153 32.45 -0.12 1.74
C ASP A 153 31.90 -1.15 0.75
N ILE A 154 31.22 -0.67 -0.29
CA ILE A 154 30.82 -1.49 -1.43
C ILE A 154 32.02 -1.61 -2.36
N LYS A 155 32.41 -2.85 -2.67
CA LYS A 155 33.55 -3.17 -3.53
C LYS A 155 33.12 -3.87 -4.82
N ASP A 156 33.87 -3.67 -5.89
CA ASP A 156 33.72 -4.43 -7.13
C ASP A 156 34.26 -5.86 -6.98
N ARG A 157 34.18 -6.66 -8.06
CA ARG A 157 34.70 -8.04 -8.07
C ARG A 157 36.22 -8.14 -7.90
N ASN A 158 36.95 -7.05 -8.15
CA ASN A 158 38.39 -6.97 -8.03
C ASN A 158 38.83 -6.44 -6.64
N GLY A 159 37.88 -6.12 -5.77
CA GLY A 159 38.13 -5.61 -4.42
C GLY A 159 38.33 -4.10 -4.33
N ASN A 160 38.15 -3.36 -5.44
CA ASN A 160 38.24 -1.90 -5.43
C ASN A 160 36.98 -1.30 -4.81
N VAL A 161 37.13 -0.27 -3.98
CA VAL A 161 35.99 0.44 -3.39
C VAL A 161 35.27 1.24 -4.47
N VAL A 162 34.00 0.90 -4.70
CA VAL A 162 33.08 1.58 -5.62
C VAL A 162 32.28 2.65 -4.88
N LEU A 163 31.90 2.39 -3.63
CA LEU A 163 31.17 3.34 -2.79
C LEU A 163 31.59 3.20 -1.33
N THR A 164 32.15 4.26 -0.77
CA THR A 164 32.58 4.26 0.64
C THR A 164 31.39 4.25 1.60
N ALA A 165 31.59 3.78 2.82
CA ALA A 165 30.59 3.85 3.89
C ALA A 165 30.09 5.29 4.14
N SER A 166 30.97 6.29 4.04
CA SER A 166 30.58 7.70 4.18
C SER A 166 29.67 8.16 3.04
N GLN A 167 30.00 7.86 1.79
CA GLN A 167 29.13 8.20 0.64
C GLN A 167 27.79 7.47 0.70
N GLN A 168 27.77 6.23 1.18
CA GLN A 168 26.52 5.51 1.44
C GLN A 168 25.67 6.23 2.49
N TRP A 169 26.29 6.70 3.59
CA TRP A 169 25.60 7.46 4.62
C TRP A 169 25.02 8.78 4.12
N ASP A 170 25.76 9.54 3.31
CA ASP A 170 25.25 10.77 2.71
C ASP A 170 23.99 10.49 1.88
N ASN A 171 24.01 9.41 1.08
CA ASN A 171 22.83 9.01 0.30
C ASN A 171 21.68 8.50 1.18
N LEU A 172 21.97 7.69 2.20
CA LEU A 172 20.98 7.10 3.10
C LEU A 172 20.31 8.16 3.96
N SER A 173 21.08 9.10 4.52
CA SER A 173 20.56 10.19 5.33
C SER A 173 19.64 11.10 4.52
N VAL A 174 20.01 11.44 3.28
CA VAL A 174 19.13 12.17 2.35
C VAL A 174 17.86 11.37 2.03
N TYR A 175 17.96 10.06 1.82
CA TYR A 175 16.78 9.20 1.58
C TYR A 175 15.84 9.20 2.79
N ILE A 176 16.38 8.98 4.00
CA ILE A 176 15.62 8.98 5.25
C ILE A 176 14.92 10.33 5.49
N GLN A 177 15.62 11.45 5.25
CA GLN A 177 15.06 12.79 5.47
C GLN A 177 13.95 13.15 4.48
N ASN A 178 14.03 12.62 3.25
CA ASN A 178 13.02 12.85 2.22
C ASN A 178 11.82 11.90 2.32
N ASP A 179 11.95 10.78 3.04
CA ASP A 179 10.84 9.86 3.26
C ASP A 179 10.00 10.27 4.49
N LYS A 180 8.70 10.49 4.27
CA LYS A 180 7.75 10.97 5.31
C LYS A 180 7.63 10.01 6.50
N TYR A 181 7.87 8.73 6.30
CA TYR A 181 7.77 7.70 7.32
C TYR A 181 9.11 7.49 8.02
N LEU A 182 10.20 7.22 7.27
CA LEU A 182 11.52 6.93 7.84
C LEU A 182 12.06 8.09 8.67
N LYS A 183 11.85 9.35 8.25
CA LYS A 183 12.23 10.53 9.04
C LYS A 183 11.66 10.50 10.46
N LYS A 184 10.46 9.93 10.65
CA LYS A 184 9.80 9.80 11.97
C LYS A 184 10.26 8.58 12.76
N ARG A 185 11.03 7.70 12.12
CA ARG A 185 11.56 6.46 12.70
C ARG A 185 13.05 6.54 13.01
N ILE A 186 13.73 7.66 12.79
CA ILE A 186 15.15 7.84 13.16
C ILE A 186 15.36 7.44 14.63
N GLY A 187 16.33 6.54 14.87
CA GLY A 187 16.62 5.96 16.18
C GLY A 187 15.67 4.85 16.61
N LYS A 188 14.82 4.33 15.71
CA LYS A 188 13.84 3.29 15.97
C LYS A 188 13.81 2.29 14.82
N TYR A 189 13.35 1.07 15.09
CA TYR A 189 12.98 0.12 14.05
C TYR A 189 11.85 0.66 13.18
N ALA A 190 11.67 0.19 11.95
CA ALA A 190 10.45 0.42 11.20
C ALA A 190 9.33 -0.43 11.83
N ASP A 191 8.11 0.10 11.89
CA ASP A 191 6.92 -0.70 12.12
C ASP A 191 6.55 -1.49 10.87
N ARG A 192 6.05 -2.73 11.04
CA ARG A 192 5.38 -3.46 9.96
C ARG A 192 4.19 -2.64 9.47
N ASN A 193 4.10 -2.48 8.14
CA ASN A 193 3.02 -1.79 7.44
C ASN A 193 2.85 -0.32 7.88
N GLY A 194 3.91 0.29 8.40
CA GLY A 194 3.90 1.69 8.86
C GLY A 194 4.04 2.71 7.72
N ALA A 195 4.73 2.35 6.63
CA ALA A 195 4.88 3.21 5.46
C ALA A 195 3.69 3.04 4.51
N ARG A 196 3.46 4.02 3.63
CA ARG A 196 2.31 4.01 2.71
C ARG A 196 2.67 4.54 1.33
N THR A 197 2.06 3.97 0.29
CA THR A 197 2.14 4.52 -1.07
C THR A 197 1.50 5.92 -1.12
N PRO A 198 1.68 6.67 -2.23
CA PRO A 198 0.87 7.85 -2.49
C PRO A 198 -0.62 7.53 -2.45
N TRP A 199 -1.43 8.56 -2.25
CA TRP A 199 -2.89 8.43 -2.27
C TRP A 199 -3.38 8.05 -3.66
N ASN A 200 -4.38 7.19 -3.67
CA ASN A 200 -5.11 6.80 -4.87
C ASN A 200 -6.32 7.71 -5.03
N ASN A 201 -6.44 8.34 -6.19
CA ASN A 201 -7.52 9.27 -6.51
C ASN A 201 -8.19 8.82 -7.80
N GLN A 202 -9.50 8.73 -7.81
CA GLN A 202 -10.27 8.28 -8.97
C GLN A 202 -11.54 9.11 -9.08
N LEU A 203 -11.65 9.85 -10.18
CA LEU A 203 -12.87 10.54 -10.58
C LEU A 203 -13.56 9.73 -11.68
N ASP A 204 -14.76 9.25 -11.39
CA ASP A 204 -15.64 8.61 -12.37
C ASP A 204 -16.78 9.55 -12.73
N MET A 205 -17.26 9.45 -13.96
CA MET A 205 -18.40 10.21 -14.47
C MET A 205 -19.40 9.28 -15.14
N LYS A 206 -20.69 9.58 -14.98
CA LYS A 206 -21.78 8.93 -15.69
C LYS A 206 -22.77 9.97 -16.17
N ILE A 207 -23.13 9.92 -17.44
CA ILE A 207 -24.24 10.66 -18.02
C ILE A 207 -25.30 9.66 -18.49
N ILE A 208 -26.55 9.90 -18.12
CA ILE A 208 -27.70 9.11 -18.54
C ILE A 208 -28.72 10.07 -19.14
N HIS A 209 -29.23 9.75 -20.31
CA HIS A 209 -30.37 10.43 -20.90
C HIS A 209 -31.53 9.45 -21.08
N THR A 210 -32.68 9.76 -20.49
CA THR A 210 -33.90 8.97 -20.62
C THR A 210 -34.84 9.66 -21.59
N ILE A 211 -35.19 8.97 -22.68
CA ILE A 211 -36.12 9.41 -23.71
C ILE A 211 -37.46 8.70 -23.48
N PRO A 212 -38.50 9.40 -23.01
CA PRO A 212 -39.82 8.80 -22.85
C PRO A 212 -40.42 8.50 -24.23
N LEU A 213 -41.07 7.34 -24.37
CA LEU A 213 -41.80 6.98 -25.58
C LEU A 213 -43.25 7.49 -25.51
N LYS A 214 -43.99 7.40 -26.62
CA LYS A 214 -45.38 7.88 -26.74
C LYS A 214 -46.29 7.39 -25.60
N ASN A 215 -46.06 6.17 -25.11
CA ASN A 215 -46.61 5.71 -23.84
C ASN A 215 -45.58 5.98 -22.74
N LYS A 216 -45.90 6.90 -21.80
CA LYS A 216 -44.99 7.34 -20.73
C LYS A 216 -44.53 6.21 -19.79
N SER A 217 -45.12 5.02 -19.88
CA SER A 217 -44.66 3.82 -19.17
C SER A 217 -43.37 3.22 -19.77
N ARG A 218 -43.05 3.51 -21.04
CA ARG A 218 -41.89 2.97 -21.75
C ARG A 218 -40.86 4.05 -22.04
N ASN A 219 -39.58 3.71 -21.97
CA ASN A 219 -38.50 4.66 -22.28
C ASN A 219 -37.26 3.96 -22.84
N ILE A 220 -36.45 4.75 -23.55
CA ILE A 220 -35.09 4.38 -23.97
C ILE A 220 -34.12 5.17 -23.10
N GLN A 221 -33.17 4.51 -22.47
CA GLN A 221 -32.06 5.13 -21.76
C GLN A 221 -30.77 4.94 -22.55
N VAL A 222 -30.07 6.04 -22.80
CA VAL A 222 -28.71 6.02 -23.33
C VAL A 222 -27.80 6.53 -22.23
N SER A 223 -26.77 5.78 -21.88
CA SER A 223 -25.79 6.20 -20.89
C SER A 223 -24.36 6.03 -21.36
N PHE A 224 -23.51 6.96 -20.95
CA PHE A 224 -22.07 6.86 -21.07
C PHE A 224 -21.43 6.93 -19.69
N GLU A 225 -20.54 5.99 -19.42
CA GLU A 225 -19.74 5.90 -18.20
C GLU A 225 -18.27 6.11 -18.56
N ALA A 226 -17.61 6.98 -17.80
CA ALA A 226 -16.21 7.33 -17.89
C ALA A 226 -15.54 6.96 -16.57
N PHE A 227 -14.87 5.81 -16.55
CA PHE A 227 -14.08 5.39 -15.41
C PHE A 227 -12.71 6.08 -15.45
N ASN A 228 -12.28 6.56 -14.30
CA ASN A 228 -11.01 7.27 -14.12
C ASN A 228 -10.84 8.45 -15.10
N LEU A 229 -11.88 9.27 -15.22
CA LEU A 229 -11.87 10.55 -15.92
C LEU A 229 -10.70 11.45 -15.49
N SER A 230 -10.26 11.34 -14.23
CA SER A 230 -9.05 12.00 -13.73
C SER A 230 -7.80 11.71 -14.57
N ASN A 231 -7.65 10.49 -15.10
CA ASN A 231 -6.53 10.14 -15.99
C ASN A 231 -6.63 10.82 -17.36
N LEU A 232 -7.86 11.00 -17.88
CA LEU A 232 -8.11 11.71 -19.13
C LEU A 232 -7.76 13.20 -19.00
N ILE A 233 -8.08 13.81 -17.84
CA ILE A 233 -7.73 15.20 -17.53
C ILE A 233 -6.22 15.36 -17.34
N SER A 234 -5.59 14.46 -16.57
CA SER A 234 -4.15 14.44 -16.35
C SER A 234 -3.65 13.03 -16.07
N LYS A 235 -2.64 12.60 -16.84
CA LYS A 235 -2.01 11.27 -16.71
C LYS A 235 -1.50 10.96 -15.30
N ASN A 236 -1.25 11.98 -14.47
CA ASN A 236 -0.76 11.80 -13.10
C ASN A 236 -1.89 11.72 -12.07
N TRP A 237 -3.07 12.27 -12.34
CA TRP A 237 -4.15 12.39 -11.35
C TRP A 237 -4.96 11.10 -11.20
N GLY A 238 -5.03 10.29 -12.25
CA GLY A 238 -5.72 8.99 -12.21
C GLY A 238 -4.83 7.79 -11.90
N ARG A 239 -3.57 7.99 -11.49
CA ARG A 239 -2.66 6.87 -11.19
C ARG A 239 -3.11 6.14 -9.94
N GLN A 240 -3.27 4.83 -10.06
CA GLN A 240 -3.53 3.91 -8.95
C GLN A 240 -2.23 3.23 -8.57
N TYR A 241 -1.79 3.43 -7.33
CA TYR A 241 -0.58 2.87 -6.76
C TYR A 241 -0.91 1.64 -5.93
N PHE A 242 -0.04 0.62 -6.03
CA PHE A 242 -0.10 -0.57 -5.19
C PHE A 242 1.31 -1.05 -4.87
N VAL A 243 1.45 -1.84 -3.81
CA VAL A 243 2.70 -2.55 -3.52
C VAL A 243 2.52 -4.00 -3.92
N PRO A 244 3.37 -4.55 -4.79
CA PRO A 244 3.31 -5.97 -5.16
C PRO A 244 3.39 -6.86 -3.93
N ASN A 245 2.44 -7.78 -3.79
CA ASN A 245 2.36 -8.68 -2.62
C ASN A 245 3.30 -9.91 -2.72
N LEU A 246 4.37 -9.82 -3.52
CA LEU A 246 5.31 -10.92 -3.74
C LEU A 246 6.00 -11.33 -2.43
N LEU A 247 6.41 -10.34 -1.63
CA LEU A 247 7.03 -10.51 -0.33
C LEU A 247 6.21 -9.81 0.77
N ASN A 248 4.89 -10.03 0.77
CA ASN A 248 4.01 -9.46 1.79
C ASN A 248 4.10 -7.93 1.94
N ALA A 249 4.10 -7.20 0.81
CA ALA A 249 4.27 -5.75 0.74
C ALA A 249 5.57 -5.22 1.38
N ASN A 250 6.69 -5.91 1.14
CA ASN A 250 8.01 -5.47 1.60
C ASN A 250 8.75 -4.60 0.59
N TYR A 251 9.51 -3.66 1.14
CA TYR A 251 10.53 -2.92 0.43
C TYR A 251 11.88 -3.06 1.12
N GLN A 252 12.79 -3.67 0.39
CA GLN A 252 14.15 -3.96 0.79
C GLN A 252 15.03 -2.71 0.65
N LEU A 253 15.60 -2.22 1.75
CA LEU A 253 16.37 -0.96 1.75
C LEU A 253 17.87 -1.13 2.06
N LEU A 254 18.19 -1.95 3.06
CA LEU A 254 19.56 -2.14 3.54
C LEU A 254 19.96 -3.60 3.38
N THR A 255 21.15 -3.86 2.83
CA THR A 255 21.66 -5.21 2.60
C THR A 255 22.60 -5.64 3.71
N LEU A 256 22.33 -6.79 4.33
CA LEU A 256 23.25 -7.44 5.26
C LEU A 256 24.42 -8.05 4.48
N THR A 257 25.64 -7.64 4.81
CA THR A 257 26.88 -8.17 4.19
C THR A 257 27.62 -9.15 5.08
N GLY A 258 27.36 -9.09 6.39
CA GLY A 258 27.97 -9.98 7.38
C GLY A 258 27.58 -9.56 8.79
N ILE A 259 28.02 -10.34 9.77
CA ILE A 259 27.81 -10.00 11.18
C ILE A 259 29.16 -10.11 11.90
N SER A 260 29.65 -8.97 12.37
CA SER A 260 30.87 -8.84 13.16
C SER A 260 30.59 -9.18 14.62
N ASN A 261 31.54 -9.83 15.31
CA ASN A 261 31.47 -10.15 16.74
C ASN A 261 30.14 -10.83 17.16
N SER A 262 29.60 -11.65 16.27
CA SER A 262 28.34 -12.38 16.42
C SER A 262 27.07 -11.54 16.62
N THR A 263 27.15 -10.21 16.75
CA THR A 263 26.05 -9.34 17.18
C THR A 263 25.90 -8.04 16.37
N LYS A 264 26.95 -7.58 15.68
CA LYS A 264 26.93 -6.30 14.95
C LYS A 264 26.73 -6.54 13.45
N PRO A 265 25.58 -6.17 12.86
CA PRO A 265 25.37 -6.33 11.43
C PRO A 265 26.23 -5.32 10.66
N ASN A 266 26.92 -5.81 9.63
CA ASN A 266 27.57 -4.98 8.63
C ASN A 266 26.58 -4.79 7.48
N LEU A 267 26.37 -3.54 7.06
CA LEU A 267 25.32 -3.19 6.12
C LEU A 267 25.88 -2.48 4.89
N ASN A 268 25.20 -2.66 3.76
CA ASN A 268 25.37 -1.82 2.57
C ASN A 268 24.06 -1.10 2.26
N PHE A 269 24.19 0.13 1.78
CA PHE A 269 23.09 0.90 1.20
C PHE A 269 23.39 1.21 -0.26
N ASN A 270 22.59 0.61 -1.14
CA ASN A 270 22.54 1.00 -2.55
C ASN A 270 21.36 1.93 -2.75
N LYS A 271 21.63 3.16 -3.19
CA LYS A 271 20.56 4.14 -3.44
C LYS A 271 19.52 3.54 -4.40
N PRO A 272 18.25 3.40 -3.98
CA PRO A 272 17.26 2.80 -4.85
C PRO A 272 17.00 3.63 -6.10
N VAL A 273 16.89 2.96 -7.25
CA VAL A 273 16.49 3.57 -8.53
C VAL A 273 14.99 3.50 -8.77
N THR A 274 14.27 2.72 -7.95
CA THR A 274 12.81 2.55 -7.99
C THR A 274 12.19 2.92 -6.64
N VAL A 275 10.91 3.23 -6.67
CA VAL A 275 10.09 3.45 -5.47
C VAL A 275 9.47 2.15 -4.98
N PRO A 276 9.01 2.08 -3.71
CA PRO A 276 8.40 0.88 -3.12
C PRO A 276 7.09 0.38 -3.75
N TRP A 277 6.52 1.12 -4.70
CA TRP A 277 5.20 0.84 -5.28
C TRP A 277 5.24 0.85 -6.79
N GLN A 278 4.24 0.20 -7.38
CA GLN A 278 3.99 0.20 -8.82
C GLN A 278 2.71 0.96 -9.12
N VAL A 279 2.56 1.36 -10.39
CA VAL A 279 1.32 1.94 -10.92
C VAL A 279 0.54 0.81 -11.59
N ASP A 280 -0.71 0.61 -11.18
CA ASP A 280 -1.60 -0.37 -11.80
C ASP A 280 -1.90 0.05 -13.24
N PRO A 281 -1.50 -0.73 -14.26
CA PRO A 281 -1.65 -0.33 -15.63
C PRO A 281 -3.10 -0.34 -16.12
N ILE A 282 -4.00 -1.11 -15.51
CA ILE A 282 -5.39 -1.26 -15.94
C ILE A 282 -6.25 -0.21 -15.22
N SER A 283 -6.18 -0.16 -13.89
CA SER A 283 -6.98 0.77 -13.10
C SER A 283 -6.56 2.22 -13.29
N SER A 284 -5.33 2.49 -13.73
CA SER A 284 -4.87 3.86 -14.01
C SER A 284 -5.32 4.40 -15.37
N ARG A 285 -5.97 3.61 -16.22
CA ARG A 285 -6.42 4.06 -17.55
C ARG A 285 -7.84 4.62 -17.49
N PHE A 286 -8.08 5.62 -18.32
CA PHE A 286 -9.45 5.99 -18.69
C PHE A 286 -10.14 4.83 -19.42
N GLN A 287 -11.38 4.51 -19.03
CA GLN A 287 -12.20 3.52 -19.71
C GLN A 287 -13.61 4.10 -19.95
N GLY A 288 -14.11 3.96 -21.17
CA GLY A 288 -15.44 4.43 -21.56
C GLY A 288 -16.38 3.26 -21.82
N GLN A 289 -17.61 3.34 -21.33
CA GLN A 289 -18.67 2.36 -21.59
C GLN A 289 -19.93 3.08 -22.07
N LEU A 290 -20.44 2.69 -23.24
CA LEU A 290 -21.74 3.12 -23.76
C LEU A 290 -22.77 2.02 -23.49
N THR A 291 -23.97 2.39 -23.07
CA THR A 291 -25.07 1.46 -22.82
C THR A 291 -26.37 2.04 -23.35
N VAL A 292 -27.16 1.20 -24.01
CA VAL A 292 -28.53 1.51 -24.41
C VAL A 292 -29.46 0.51 -23.73
N ARG A 293 -30.49 0.99 -23.04
CA ARG A 293 -31.48 0.18 -22.34
C ARG A 293 -32.88 0.56 -22.78
N TYR A 294 -33.71 -0.43 -23.04
CA TYR A 294 -35.15 -0.25 -23.23
C TYR A 294 -35.88 -0.72 -21.96
N ASN A 295 -36.73 0.14 -21.41
CA ASN A 295 -37.55 -0.16 -20.23
C ASN A 295 -39.01 -0.27 -20.68
N PHE A 296 -39.65 -1.42 -20.37
CA PHE A 296 -41.00 -1.79 -20.82
C PHE A 296 -42.09 -1.55 -19.77
#